data_AF-A0A497GM05-F1
#
_entry.id   AF-A0A497GM05-F1
#
_cell.length_a   1.000
_cell.length_b   1.000
_cell.length_c   1.000
_cell.angle_alpha   90.00
_cell.angle_beta   90.00
_cell.angle_gamma   90.00
#
_symmetry.space_group_name_H-M   'P 1'
#
loop_
_entity.id
_entity.type
_entity.pdbx_description
1 polymer ?
#
loop_
_entity_poly.entity_id
_entity_poly.type
_entity_poly.pdbx_seq_one_letter_code
_entity_poly.pdbx_strand_id
1 'polypeptide(L)'
;MMSGEGGIITTNDPESAEMYYSLREHGRIRDKPWYYHARLGWNYRMTELQAAILRVQQLNYNYRYLINFYSELTDLTCRRNI
;
A
#
# COMPACT_ATOMS: atom_id res chain seq x y z
N MET A 1 5.58 -8.47 2.36
CA MET A 1 5.17 -8.13 0.97
C MET A 1 6.42 -8.11 0.11
N MET A 2 6.43 -8.71 -1.08
CA MET A 2 7.55 -8.58 -2.02
C MET A 2 7.05 -8.51 -3.46
N SER A 3 7.23 -7.35 -4.10
CA SER A 3 7.00 -7.10 -5.53
C SER A 3 8.30 -7.15 -6.34
N GLY A 4 9.34 -7.83 -5.85
CA GLY A 4 10.72 -7.68 -6.31
C GLY A 4 11.39 -6.50 -5.59
N GLU A 5 11.24 -5.29 -6.14
CA GLU A 5 11.66 -4.02 -5.54
C GLU A 5 10.47 -3.05 -5.51
N GLY A 6 10.37 -2.20 -4.49
CA GLY A 6 9.27 -1.24 -4.36
C GLY A 6 8.91 -0.94 -2.91
N GLY A 7 8.28 0.21 -2.69
CA GLY A 7 7.89 0.68 -1.36
C GLY A 7 6.59 1.46 -1.37
N ILE A 8 5.99 1.59 -0.19
CA ILE A 8 4.78 2.39 0.03
C ILE A 8 5.00 3.30 1.24
N ILE A 9 4.53 4.53 1.13
CA ILE A 9 4.41 5.46 2.25
C ILE A 9 2.92 5.65 2.49
N THR A 10 2.50 5.55 3.75
CA THR A 10 1.14 5.88 4.19
C THR A 10 1.24 7.00 5.21
N THR A 11 0.29 7.93 5.15
CA THR A 11 0.22 9.05 6.09
C THR A 11 -1.24 9.44 6.26
N ASN A 12 -1.59 9.91 7.46
CA ASN A 12 -2.90 10.49 7.76
C ASN A 12 -2.91 12.01 7.57
N ASP A 13 -1.74 12.62 7.33
CA ASP A 13 -1.60 14.05 7.12
C ASP A 13 -1.74 14.40 5.62
N PRO A 14 -2.76 15.20 5.23
CA PRO A 14 -3.00 15.53 3.83
C PRO A 14 -1.89 16.40 3.21
N GLU A 15 -1.22 17.25 3.98
CA GLU A 15 -0.14 18.09 3.45
C GLU A 15 1.08 17.24 3.06
N SER A 16 1.46 16.32 3.94
CA SER A 16 2.49 15.32 3.64
C SER A 16 2.12 14.47 2.44
N ALA A 17 0.85 14.06 2.30
CA ALA A 17 0.40 13.25 1.17
C ALA A 17 0.60 13.96 -0.18
N GLU A 18 0.28 15.26 -0.26
CA GLU A 18 0.50 16.07 -1.46
C GLU A 18 1.99 16.29 -1.74
N MET A 19 2.80 16.51 -0.69
CA MET A 19 4.25 16.59 -0.81
C MET A 19 4.84 15.29 -1.37
N TYR A 20 4.49 14.13 -0.81
CA TYR A 20 4.99 12.83 -1.27
C TYR A 20 4.53 12.51 -2.69
N TYR A 21 3.29 12.84 -3.05
CA TYR A 21 2.82 12.71 -4.43
C TYR A 21 3.69 13.53 -5.39
N SER A 22 3.99 14.78 -5.02
CA SER A 22 4.83 15.66 -5.82
C SER A 22 6.23 15.09 -5.99
N LEU A 23 6.89 14.68 -4.91
CA LEU A 23 8.23 14.08 -4.98
C LEU A 23 8.27 12.79 -5.81
N ARG A 24 7.23 11.96 -5.77
CA ARG A 24 7.11 10.72 -6.55
C ARG A 24 7.01 10.96 -8.06
N GLU A 25 6.47 12.11 -8.44
CA GLU A 25 6.06 12.45 -9.81
C GLU A 25 6.80 13.69 -10.32
N HIS A 26 8.14 13.66 -10.33
CA HIS A 26 8.99 14.74 -10.87
C HIS A 26 8.71 16.13 -10.27
N GLY A 27 8.18 16.24 -9.05
CA GLY A 27 7.86 17.52 -8.42
C GLY A 27 6.56 18.16 -8.91
N ARG A 28 5.66 17.37 -9.51
CA ARG A 28 4.38 17.85 -10.02
C ARG A 28 3.35 18.08 -8.94
N ILE A 29 2.35 18.90 -9.23
CA ILE A 29 1.19 19.10 -8.36
C ILE A 29 -0.09 18.86 -9.18
N ARG A 30 -1.11 18.29 -8.53
CA ARG A 30 -2.30 17.73 -9.22
C ARG A 30 -3.12 18.80 -9.94
N ASP A 31 -3.20 20.00 -9.39
CA ASP A 31 -4.05 21.09 -9.89
C ASP A 31 -3.35 22.02 -10.89
N LYS A 32 -2.25 21.58 -11.52
CA LYS A 32 -1.51 22.36 -12.50
C LYS A 32 -1.32 21.61 -13.81
N PRO A 33 -1.02 22.32 -14.92
CA PRO A 33 -0.71 21.70 -16.19
C PRO A 33 0.40 20.65 -16.10
N TRP A 34 0.40 19.71 -17.05
CA TRP A 34 1.25 18.53 -17.01
C TRP A 34 2.75 18.81 -16.81
N TYR A 35 3.27 19.85 -17.48
CA TYR A 35 4.69 20.23 -17.43
C TYR A 35 5.02 21.22 -16.31
N TYR A 36 4.09 21.48 -15.40
CA TYR A 36 4.36 22.34 -14.26
C TYR A 36 4.99 21.56 -13.11
N HIS A 37 6.23 21.92 -12.77
CA HIS A 37 7.00 21.34 -11.68
C HIS A 37 7.25 22.41 -10.61
N ALA A 38 6.61 22.27 -9.45
CA ALA A 38 6.69 23.26 -8.38
C ALA A 38 7.99 23.14 -7.56
N ARG A 39 8.61 21.96 -7.60
CA ARG A 39 9.80 21.59 -6.81
C ARG A 39 10.61 20.54 -7.55
N LEU A 40 11.81 20.24 -7.06
CA LEU A 40 12.56 19.08 -7.54
C LEU A 40 11.88 17.81 -7.04
N GLY A 41 11.67 16.84 -7.93
CA GLY A 41 11.22 15.51 -7.58
C GLY A 41 11.82 14.45 -8.48
N TRP A 42 11.45 13.20 -8.22
CA TRP A 42 12.04 12.02 -8.84
C TRP A 42 10.99 11.18 -9.57
N ASN A 43 11.43 10.14 -10.25
CA ASN A 43 10.55 9.13 -10.84
C ASN A 43 10.50 7.90 -9.92
N TYR A 44 9.66 7.97 -8.89
CA TYR A 44 9.47 6.86 -7.94
C TYR A 44 8.13 6.15 -8.14
N ARG A 45 7.56 6.23 -9.35
CA ARG A 45 6.34 5.50 -9.68
C ARG A 45 6.59 3.99 -9.62
N MET A 46 5.73 3.29 -8.91
CA MET A 46 5.63 1.85 -9.01
C MET A 46 5.05 1.49 -10.39
N THR A 47 5.57 0.43 -11.01
CA THR A 47 5.02 -0.07 -12.28
C THR A 47 3.71 -0.82 -12.04
N GLU A 48 2.82 -0.82 -13.04
CA GLU A 48 1.54 -1.53 -12.96
C GLU A 48 1.72 -3.04 -12.70
N LEU A 49 2.76 -3.67 -13.26
CA LEU A 49 3.07 -5.08 -13.02
C LEU A 49 3.42 -5.35 -11.55
N GLN A 50 4.27 -4.52 -10.96
CA GLN A 50 4.64 -4.63 -9.54
C GLN A 50 3.42 -4.39 -8.64
N ALA A 51 2.58 -3.41 -8.98
CA ALA A 51 1.35 -3.12 -8.24
C ALA A 51 0.34 -4.29 -8.30
N ALA A 52 0.19 -4.92 -9.47
CA ALA A 52 -0.70 -6.07 -9.64
C ALA A 52 -0.27 -7.28 -8.79
N ILE A 53 1.02 -7.60 -8.79
CA ILE A 53 1.58 -8.68 -7.95
C ILE A 53 1.34 -8.38 -6.47
N LEU A 54 1.65 -7.15 -6.05
CA LEU A 54 1.49 -6.72 -4.66
C LEU A 54 0.04 -6.77 -4.19
N ARG A 55 -0.92 -6.39 -5.04
CA ARG A 55 -2.35 -6.49 -4.74
C ARG A 55 -2.78 -7.93 -4.44
N VAL A 56 -2.40 -8.89 -5.27
CA VAL A 56 -2.77 -10.30 -5.08
C VAL A 56 -2.13 -10.85 -3.79
N GLN A 57 -0.87 -10.53 -3.54
CA GLN A 57 -0.19 -10.93 -2.30
C GLN A 57 -0.89 -10.37 -1.05
N GLN A 58 -1.30 -9.10 -1.08
CA GLN A 58 -1.99 -8.47 0.04
C GLN A 58 -3.35 -9.12 0.32
N LEU A 59 -4.14 -9.42 -0.73
CA LEU A 59 -5.43 -10.09 -0.60
C LEU A 59 -5.29 -11.52 -0.04
N ASN A 60 -4.30 -12.27 -0.51
CA ASN A 60 -4.01 -13.61 0.00
C ASN A 60 -3.59 -13.59 1.48
N TYR A 61 -2.82 -12.58 1.88
CA TYR A 61 -2.44 -12.39 3.29
C TYR A 61 -3.68 -12.13 4.16
N ASN A 62 -4.57 -11.23 3.73
CA ASN A 62 -5.80 -10.94 4.45
C ASN A 62 -6.69 -12.18 4.58
N TYR A 63 -6.83 -12.97 3.53
CA TYR A 63 -7.63 -14.20 3.56
C TYR A 63 -7.03 -15.24 4.51
N ARG A 64 -5.70 -15.42 4.48
CA ARG A 64 -5.00 -16.31 5.41
C ARG A 64 -5.15 -15.85 6.85
N TYR A 65 -5.04 -14.54 7.12
CA TYR A 65 -5.21 -13.96 8.45
C TYR A 65 -6.62 -14.24 8.98
N LEU A 66 -7.65 -14.02 8.17
CA LEU A 66 -9.04 -14.31 8.55
C LEU A 66 -9.24 -15.80 8.84
N ILE A 67 -8.78 -16.71 7.97
CA ILE A 67 -8.89 -18.15 8.20
C ILE A 67 -8.23 -18.55 9.52
N ASN A 68 -6.99 -18.09 9.76
CA ASN A 68 -6.27 -18.43 10.98
C ASN A 68 -6.98 -17.89 12.22
N PHE A 69 -7.49 -16.66 12.16
CA PHE A 69 -8.26 -16.06 13.24
C PHE A 69 -9.55 -16.84 13.54
N TYR A 70 -10.30 -17.25 12.51
CA TYR A 70 -11.49 -18.08 12.70
C TYR A 70 -11.16 -19.48 13.23
N SER A 71 -10.07 -20.10 12.77
CA SER A 71 -9.64 -21.40 13.30
C SER A 71 -9.25 -21.35 14.77
N GLU A 72 -8.54 -20.29 15.19
CA GLU A 72 -8.21 -20.08 16.61
C GLU A 72 -9.46 -19.87 17.47
N LEU A 73 -10.45 -19.12 16.97
CA LEU A 73 -11.74 -18.97 17.64
C LEU A 73 -12.49 -20.29 17.77
N THR A 74 -12.49 -21.14 16.73
CA THR A 74 -13.13 -22.46 16.81
C THR A 74 -12.45 -23.39 17.81
N ASP A 75 -11.11 -23.38 17.87
CA ASP A 75 -10.34 -24.16 18.83
C ASP A 75 -10.58 -23.69 20.27
N LEU A 76 -10.71 -22.37 20.49
CA LEU A 76 -11.05 -21.78 21.79
C LEU A 76 -12.47 -22.15 22.23
N THR A 77 -13.44 -22.22 21.31
CA THR A 77 -14.79 -22.71 21.63
C THR A 77 -14.84 -24.20 21.93
N CYS A 78 -14.03 -25.03 21.25
CA CYS A 78 -13.95 -26.47 21.54
C CYS A 78 -13.31 -26.74 22.91
N ARG A 79 -12.29 -25.97 23.32
CA ARG A 79 -11.61 -26.14 24.62
C ARG A 79 -12.39 -25.64 25.84
N ARG A 80 -13.41 -24.78 25.64
CA ARG A 80 -14.27 -24.27 26.73
C ARG A 80 -15.49 -25.13 27.05
N ASN A 81 -15.76 -26.17 26.25
CA ASN A 81 -16.90 -27.08 26.41
C ASN A 81 -16.50 -28.48 26.95
N ILE A 82 -15.35 -28.58 27.63
CA ILE A 82 -14.90 -29.73 28.43
C ILE A 82 -14.66 -29.20 29.85
#